data_AF-A0A7S1HC34-F1
#
_entry.id   AF-A0A7S1HC34-F1
#
_cell.length_a   1.000
_cell.length_b   1.000
_cell.length_c   1.000
_cell.angle_alpha   90.00
_cell.angle_beta   90.00
_cell.angle_gamma   90.00
#
_symmetry.space_group_name_H-M   'P 1'
#
loop_
_entity.id
_entity.type
_entity.pdbx_description
1 polymer ?
#
loop_
_entity_poly.entity_id
_entity_poly.type
_entity_poly.pdbx_seq_one_letter_code
_entity_poly.pdbx_strand_id
1 'polypeptide(L)'
;AVILQTGGRTGGEPVALALGELFVARAFPPEAQRRSVQLLDDIRASMKARIEKLDWMTPATKAKALEKLAAMQPLIGAPDQWPQFEGLQLSATDYAGNWLKTALWHSSQQMKDLDATVERTRWRTS
;
A
#
# COMPACT_ATOMS: atom_id res chain seq x y z
N ALA A 1 5.52 -19.12 -13.43
CA ALA A 1 5.29 -19.26 -11.97
C ALA A 1 3.85 -18.88 -11.67
N VAL A 2 3.16 -19.62 -10.79
CA VAL A 2 1.74 -19.42 -10.45
C VAL A 2 1.43 -17.97 -10.05
N ILE A 3 2.35 -17.30 -9.35
CA ILE A 3 2.24 -15.88 -8.94
C ILE A 3 2.04 -14.95 -10.14
N LEU A 4 2.64 -15.22 -11.31
CA LEU A 4 2.44 -14.38 -12.51
C LEU A 4 1.04 -14.56 -13.12
N GLN A 5 0.38 -15.67 -12.83
CA GLN A 5 -0.96 -15.99 -13.33
C GLN A 5 -2.04 -15.49 -12.37
N THR A 6 -1.79 -15.55 -11.06
CA THR A 6 -2.76 -15.18 -10.01
C THR A 6 -2.53 -13.79 -9.41
N GLY A 7 -1.33 -13.23 -9.56
CA GLY A 7 -0.97 -11.89 -9.10
C GLY A 7 -1.60 -10.75 -9.88
N GLY A 8 -2.35 -11.07 -10.95
CA GLY A 8 -3.12 -10.09 -11.68
C GLY A 8 -2.31 -9.23 -12.64
N ARG A 9 -3.03 -8.41 -13.42
CA ARG A 9 -2.45 -7.35 -14.25
C ARG A 9 -2.46 -5.98 -13.57
N THR A 10 -3.22 -5.86 -12.50
CA THR A 10 -3.50 -4.62 -11.77
C THR A 10 -3.27 -4.85 -10.27
N GLY A 11 -3.12 -3.75 -9.53
CA GLY A 11 -2.86 -3.79 -8.10
C GLY A 11 -3.99 -4.42 -7.27
N GLY A 12 -5.25 -4.28 -7.67
CA GLY A 12 -6.39 -4.74 -6.86
C GLY A 12 -6.63 -6.25 -6.75
N GLU A 13 -5.73 -7.09 -7.24
CA GLU A 13 -5.95 -8.55 -7.31
C GLU A 13 -5.56 -9.26 -5.99
N PRO A 14 -6.23 -10.37 -5.61
CA PRO A 14 -6.12 -11.04 -4.31
C PRO A 14 -4.70 -11.28 -3.77
N VAL A 15 -3.75 -11.50 -4.67
CA VAL A 15 -2.33 -11.80 -4.34
C VAL A 15 -1.36 -10.88 -5.08
N ALA A 16 -1.79 -9.68 -5.49
CA ALA A 16 -0.96 -8.73 -6.24
C ALA A 16 0.32 -8.33 -5.49
N LEU A 17 0.27 -8.23 -4.16
CA LEU A 17 1.44 -7.92 -3.35
C LEU A 17 2.53 -9.01 -3.39
N ALA A 18 2.18 -10.27 -3.67
CA ALA A 18 3.18 -11.33 -3.88
C ALA A 18 4.02 -11.07 -5.14
N LEU A 19 3.41 -10.52 -6.20
CA LEU A 19 4.13 -10.08 -7.37
C LEU A 19 4.93 -8.79 -7.09
N GLY A 20 4.37 -7.90 -6.28
CA GLY A 20 5.05 -6.69 -5.81
C GLY A 20 6.36 -6.98 -5.08
N GLU A 21 6.38 -8.01 -4.23
CA GLU A 21 7.60 -8.45 -3.52
C GLU A 21 8.71 -8.85 -4.49
N LEU A 22 8.38 -9.68 -5.49
CA LEU A 22 9.33 -10.08 -6.52
C LEU A 22 9.83 -8.89 -7.36
N PHE A 23 8.94 -7.93 -7.65
CA PHE A 23 9.30 -6.71 -8.38
C PHE A 23 10.27 -5.85 -7.57
N VAL A 24 9.96 -5.57 -6.31
CA VAL A 24 10.80 -4.74 -5.42
C VAL A 24 12.19 -5.36 -5.29
N ALA A 25 12.25 -6.67 -5.04
CA ALA A 25 13.52 -7.41 -4.91
C ALA A 25 14.41 -7.29 -6.17
N ARG A 26 13.81 -7.13 -7.36
CA ARG A 26 14.55 -7.10 -8.63
C ARG A 26 14.81 -5.69 -9.16
N ALA A 27 13.91 -4.75 -8.94
CA ALA A 27 13.85 -3.50 -9.69
C ALA A 27 13.72 -2.23 -8.84
N PHE A 28 13.55 -2.34 -7.51
CA PHE A 28 13.42 -1.18 -6.63
C PHE A 28 14.58 -1.12 -5.62
N PRO A 29 15.73 -0.53 -6.02
CA PRO A 29 16.89 -0.47 -5.15
C PRO A 29 16.67 0.47 -3.96
N PRO A 30 17.34 0.26 -2.81
CA PRO A 30 17.19 1.10 -1.61
C PRO A 30 17.50 2.59 -1.85
N GLU A 31 18.33 2.90 -2.85
CA GLU A 31 18.62 4.29 -3.24
C GLU A 31 17.38 5.00 -3.80
N ALA A 32 16.58 4.31 -4.62
CA ALA A 32 15.34 4.87 -5.16
C ALA A 32 14.36 5.20 -4.02
N GLN A 33 14.24 4.31 -3.03
CA GLN A 33 13.43 4.54 -1.84
C GLN A 33 13.88 5.80 -1.08
N ARG A 34 15.19 5.95 -0.82
CA ARG A 34 15.72 7.13 -0.13
C ARG A 34 15.42 8.43 -0.87
N ARG A 35 15.63 8.45 -2.20
CA ARG A 35 15.32 9.63 -3.02
C ARG A 35 13.82 9.97 -3.00
N SER A 36 12.95 8.96 -3.02
CA SER A 36 11.50 9.17 -2.92
C SER A 36 11.07 9.71 -1.55
N VAL A 37 11.69 9.25 -0.45
CA VAL A 37 11.45 9.79 0.90
C VAL A 37 11.85 11.25 0.97
N GLN A 38 13.05 11.59 0.47
CA GLN A 38 13.51 12.97 0.45
C GLN A 38 12.58 13.90 -0.36
N LEU A 39 12.16 13.46 -1.55
CA LEU A 39 11.22 14.21 -2.38
C LEU A 39 9.89 14.46 -1.64
N LEU A 40 9.38 13.47 -0.91
CA LEU A 40 8.16 13.65 -0.13
C LEU A 40 8.35 14.69 0.98
N ASP A 41 9.48 14.66 1.68
CA ASP A 41 9.76 15.62 2.75
C ASP A 41 9.86 17.05 2.20
N ASP A 42 10.47 17.23 1.02
CA ASP A 42 10.50 18.52 0.32
C ASP A 42 9.09 19.01 -0.06
N ILE A 43 8.24 18.11 -0.56
CA ILE A 43 6.82 18.41 -0.87
C ILE A 43 6.07 18.79 0.40
N ARG A 44 6.26 18.06 1.51
CA ARG A 44 5.61 18.35 2.80
C ARG A 44 6.04 19.71 3.33
N ALA A 45 7.33 20.06 3.23
CA ALA A 45 7.85 21.35 3.64
C ALA A 45 7.25 22.50 2.80
N SER A 46 7.20 22.34 1.48
CA SER A 46 6.56 23.28 0.55
C SER A 46 5.08 23.49 0.88
N MET A 47 4.34 22.40 1.12
CA MET A 47 2.92 22.45 1.45
C MET A 47 2.67 23.16 2.79
N LYS A 48 3.50 22.89 3.80
CA LYS A 48 3.45 23.60 5.09
C LYS A 48 3.62 25.10 4.90
N ALA A 49 4.68 25.52 4.21
CA ALA A 49 4.95 26.93 3.93
C ALA A 49 3.80 27.60 3.15
N ARG A 50 3.15 26.85 2.25
CA ARG A 50 1.98 27.33 1.52
C ARG A 50 0.77 27.52 2.44
N ILE A 51 0.44 26.54 3.30
CA ILE A 51 -0.69 26.61 4.24
C ILE A 51 -0.56 27.82 5.18
N GLU A 52 0.64 28.08 5.69
CA GLU A 52 0.92 29.21 6.59
C GLU A 52 0.57 30.56 5.94
N LYS A 53 0.79 30.70 4.63
CA LYS A 53 0.59 31.93 3.84
C LYS A 53 -0.80 32.08 3.22
N LEU A 54 -1.75 31.16 3.45
CA LEU A 54 -3.09 31.26 2.86
C LEU A 54 -3.98 32.28 3.58
N ASP A 55 -4.23 33.44 2.98
CA ASP A 55 -5.02 34.50 3.62
C ASP A 55 -6.51 34.18 3.77
N TRP A 56 -7.03 33.26 2.94
CA TRP A 56 -8.43 32.84 2.98
C TRP A 56 -8.75 31.86 4.14
N MET A 57 -7.73 31.29 4.79
CA MET A 57 -7.91 30.36 5.91
C MET A 57 -7.79 31.07 7.25
N THR A 58 -8.74 30.80 8.15
CA THR A 58 -8.64 31.25 9.54
C THR A 58 -7.46 30.55 10.26
N PRO A 59 -6.90 31.15 11.33
CA PRO A 59 -5.82 30.54 12.10
C PRO A 59 -6.14 29.12 12.62
N ALA A 60 -7.39 28.90 13.08
CA ALA A 60 -7.82 27.59 13.57
C ALA A 60 -7.82 26.52 12.46
N THR A 61 -8.29 26.86 11.25
CA THR A 61 -8.29 25.94 10.12
C THR A 61 -6.88 25.66 9.63
N LYS A 62 -5.98 26.65 9.62
CA LYS A 62 -4.55 26.44 9.31
C LYS A 62 -3.91 25.44 10.26
N ALA A 63 -4.15 25.59 11.57
CA ALA A 63 -3.63 24.67 12.58
C ALA A 63 -4.08 23.22 12.31
N LYS A 64 -5.37 23.01 12.01
CA LYS A 64 -5.91 21.68 11.67
C LYS A 64 -5.35 21.12 10.36
N ALA A 65 -5.12 21.96 9.36
CA ALA A 65 -4.48 21.53 8.12
C ALA A 65 -3.02 21.10 8.33
N LEU A 66 -2.27 21.82 9.16
CA LEU A 66 -0.90 21.45 9.54
C LEU A 66 -0.85 20.16 10.36
N GLU A 67 -1.79 19.98 11.30
CA GLU A 67 -1.96 18.73 12.06
C GLU A 67 -2.20 17.55 11.12
N LYS A 68 -3.11 17.69 10.15
CA LYS A 68 -3.37 16.65 9.14
C LYS A 68 -2.12 16.37 8.30
N LEU A 69 -1.42 17.41 7.83
CA LEU A 69 -0.20 17.26 7.03
C LEU A 69 0.90 16.49 7.78
N ALA A 70 1.04 16.75 9.09
CA ALA A 70 1.98 16.02 9.95
C ALA A 70 1.55 14.57 10.19
N ALA A 71 0.24 14.30 10.26
CA ALA A 71 -0.30 12.95 10.46
C ALA A 71 -0.33 12.06 9.20
N MET A 72 -0.06 12.61 8.00
CA MET A 72 -0.03 11.85 6.76
C MET A 72 1.17 10.90 6.74
N GLN A 73 0.88 9.60 6.79
CA GLN A 73 1.87 8.52 6.71
C GLN A 73 2.10 8.12 5.25
N PRO A 74 3.33 8.17 4.74
CA PRO A 74 3.62 7.77 3.38
C PRO A 74 3.85 6.27 3.25
N LEU A 75 3.34 5.68 2.16
CA LEU A 75 3.64 4.31 1.74
C LEU A 75 4.47 4.39 0.47
N ILE A 76 5.79 4.20 0.56
CA ILE A 76 6.75 4.42 -0.54
C ILE A 76 7.45 3.13 -0.90
N GLY A 77 7.30 2.71 -2.17
CA GLY A 77 8.04 1.59 -2.74
C GLY A 77 7.55 0.22 -2.31
N ALA A 78 7.75 -0.14 -1.05
CA ALA A 78 7.44 -1.46 -0.50
C ALA A 78 7.00 -1.38 0.96
N PRO A 79 6.17 -2.33 1.44
CA PRO A 79 5.90 -2.48 2.87
C PRO A 79 7.15 -2.89 3.64
N ASP A 80 7.20 -2.49 4.92
CA ASP A 80 8.19 -3.01 5.86
C ASP A 80 7.94 -4.50 6.17
N GLN A 81 6.68 -4.93 6.08
CA GLN A 81 6.24 -6.31 6.30
C GLN A 81 5.35 -6.77 5.15
N TRP A 82 5.78 -7.80 4.43
CA TRP A 82 4.99 -8.39 3.36
C TRP A 82 3.79 -9.17 3.91
N PRO A 83 2.63 -9.15 3.21
CA PRO A 83 1.47 -9.93 3.61
C PRO A 83 1.78 -11.42 3.54
N GLN A 84 1.28 -12.15 4.53
CA GLN A 84 1.37 -13.61 4.54
C GLN A 84 0.13 -14.22 3.89
N PHE A 85 0.33 -15.20 3.01
CA PHE A 85 -0.73 -15.89 2.28
C PHE A 85 -1.11 -17.21 2.96
N GLU A 86 -1.28 -17.18 4.29
CA GLU A 86 -1.55 -18.38 5.07
C GLU A 86 -2.85 -19.08 4.64
N GLY A 87 -2.78 -20.40 4.52
CA GLY A 87 -3.92 -21.24 4.11
C GLY A 87 -4.22 -21.21 2.61
N LEU A 88 -3.50 -20.44 1.80
CA LEU A 88 -3.67 -20.43 0.34
C LEU A 88 -2.77 -21.47 -0.32
N GLN A 89 -3.37 -22.52 -0.89
CA GLN A 89 -2.65 -23.57 -1.62
C GLN A 89 -2.98 -23.52 -3.10
N LEU A 90 -1.96 -23.30 -3.93
CA LEU A 90 -2.11 -23.16 -5.37
C LEU A 90 -1.38 -24.29 -6.11
N SER A 91 -1.90 -24.70 -7.27
CA SER A 91 -1.32 -25.73 -8.13
C SER A 91 -0.80 -25.14 -9.44
N ALA A 92 0.37 -25.59 -9.91
CA ALA A 92 0.92 -25.15 -11.20
C ALA A 92 0.09 -25.57 -12.42
N THR A 93 -0.81 -26.55 -12.25
CA THR A 93 -1.58 -27.16 -13.34
C THR A 93 -3.07 -26.76 -13.34
N ASP A 94 -3.53 -25.97 -12.37
CA ASP A 94 -4.94 -25.63 -12.18
C ASP A 94 -5.16 -24.12 -12.13
N TYR A 95 -5.17 -23.48 -13.30
CA TYR A 95 -5.35 -22.03 -13.40
C TYR A 95 -6.70 -21.57 -12.85
N ALA A 96 -7.79 -22.20 -13.29
CA ALA A 96 -9.14 -21.79 -12.92
C ALA A 96 -9.43 -22.02 -11.43
N GLY A 97 -9.02 -23.17 -10.88
CA GLY A 97 -9.18 -23.46 -9.46
C GLY A 97 -8.30 -22.58 -8.58
N ASN A 98 -7.09 -22.20 -9.02
CA ASN A 98 -6.29 -21.21 -8.31
C ASN A 98 -7.01 -19.87 -8.19
N TRP A 99 -7.63 -19.39 -9.29
CA TRP A 99 -8.35 -18.12 -9.30
C TRP A 99 -9.53 -18.11 -8.31
N LEU A 100 -10.30 -19.21 -8.27
CA LEU A 100 -11.39 -19.38 -7.31
C LEU A 100 -10.86 -19.44 -5.87
N LYS A 101 -9.78 -20.20 -5.62
CA LYS A 101 -9.16 -20.29 -4.29
C LYS A 101 -8.65 -18.93 -3.81
N THR A 102 -8.01 -18.15 -4.68
CA THR A 102 -7.54 -16.80 -4.34
C THR A 102 -8.69 -15.86 -4.03
N ALA A 103 -9.77 -15.91 -4.80
CA ALA A 103 -10.95 -15.07 -4.57
C ALA A 103 -11.65 -15.42 -3.24
N LEU A 104 -11.83 -16.72 -2.97
CA LEU A 104 -12.42 -17.20 -1.71
C LEU A 104 -11.54 -16.84 -0.50
N TRP A 105 -10.23 -17.05 -0.61
CA TRP A 105 -9.29 -16.66 0.44
C TRP A 105 -9.36 -15.16 0.70
N HIS A 106 -9.31 -14.33 -0.34
CA HIS A 106 -9.38 -12.88 -0.18
C HIS A 106 -10.68 -12.43 0.48
N SER A 107 -11.82 -12.95 0.05
CA SER A 107 -13.11 -12.68 0.69
C SER A 107 -13.11 -13.08 2.17
N SER A 108 -12.53 -14.24 2.51
CA SER A 108 -12.43 -14.67 3.92
C SER A 108 -11.54 -13.75 4.76
N GLN A 109 -10.46 -13.21 4.22
CA GLN A 109 -9.61 -12.23 4.93
C GLN A 109 -10.37 -10.92 5.16
N GLN A 110 -11.08 -10.44 4.14
CA GLN A 110 -11.90 -9.22 4.25
C GLN A 110 -12.99 -9.35 5.31
N MET A 111 -13.57 -10.55 5.48
CA MET A 111 -14.54 -10.81 6.55
C MET A 111 -13.88 -10.78 7.94
N LYS A 112 -12.68 -11.34 8.10
CA LYS A 112 -11.92 -11.27 9.37
C LYS A 112 -11.56 -9.85 9.76
N ASP A 113 -11.31 -8.99 8.78
CA ASP A 113 -10.97 -7.58 9.03
C ASP A 113 -12.13 -6.77 9.65
N LEU A 114 -13.38 -7.25 9.55
CA LEU A 114 -14.54 -6.54 10.08
C LEU A 114 -14.52 -6.44 11.61
N ASP A 115 -14.03 -7.48 12.28
CA ASP A 115 -13.93 -7.56 13.74
C ASP A 115 -12.55 -7.11 14.25
N ALA A 116 -11.61 -6.82 13.35
CA ALA A 116 -10.24 -6.47 13.68
C ALA A 116 -10.04 -4.94 13.77
N THR A 117 -9.04 -4.52 14.56
CA THR A 117 -8.61 -3.12 14.58
C THR A 117 -7.95 -2.73 13.25
N VAL A 118 -8.18 -1.50 12.79
CA VAL A 118 -7.61 -1.00 11.54
C VAL A 118 -6.08 -0.97 11.61
N GLU A 119 -5.45 -1.77 10.75
CA GLU A 119 -4.00 -1.77 10.54
C GLU A 119 -3.61 -0.61 9.62
N ARG A 120 -2.96 0.42 10.18
CA ARG A 120 -2.63 1.66 9.45
C ARG A 120 -1.46 1.51 8.47
N THR A 121 -0.62 0.50 8.68
CA THR A 121 0.53 0.16 7.85
C THR A 121 0.17 -0.78 6.70
N ARG A 122 -1.07 -1.28 6.65
CA ARG A 122 -1.49 -2.23 5.62
C ARG A 122 -1.45 -1.59 4.25
N TRP A 123 -0.77 -2.26 3.33
CA TRP A 123 -0.74 -1.84 1.94
C TRP A 123 -2.03 -2.30 1.25
N ARG A 124 -2.68 -1.34 0.58
CA ARG A 124 -3.75 -1.61 -0.36
C ARG A 124 -3.29 -1.09 -1.70
N THR A 125 -3.27 -1.98 -2.67
CA THR A 125 -3.03 -1.66 -4.06
C THR A 125 -4.38 -1.39 -4.71
N SER A 126 -4.50 -0.26 -5.41
CA SER A 126 -5.71 0.13 -6.15
C SER A 126 -5.95 -0.75 -7.37
#